data_AF-A0A2V8MMW9-F1
#
_entry.id   AF-A0A2V8MMW9-F1
#
_cell.length_a   1.000
_cell.length_b   1.000
_cell.length_c   1.000
_cell.angle_alpha   90.00
_cell.angle_beta   90.00
_cell.angle_gamma   90.00
#
_symmetry.space_group_name_H-M   'P 1'
#
loop_
_entity.id
_entity.type
_entity.pdbx_description
1 polymer ?
#
loop_
_entity_poly.entity_id
_entity_poly.type
_entity_poly.pdbx_seq_one_letter_code
_entity_poly.pdbx_strand_id
1 'polypeptide(L)'
;RKRIRFHVGTAELMGYVILLGENRLEPGGSAFVQIRLEEPTLALPGDRFIIRQYSPMITIGGGEILDAMPEKHRSTDKTVIEKLRVFKQGRTDDRIMTVVDEAGLQTIEVSRIAGRRGLAIDRARERVSALIKAGRIRGLSENPYIVVSASVFKQAADAAATAVKRFHETNPLVQGMGREELKARLFSDASNLVFQAVLDELVADKKIAVAQDVIHEFGRKVTLKADEQRMRAQLAERFRSLGLQIASADEIINGLKLDRNTARKIVQLMLKENELVKITEEMLVDRAAIDKLIAVVKALKSKNPKFGVSEFKNLTGVTRKHAIPLLEYLDRQRVTRRVGDERMIL
;
A
#
# COMPACT_ATOMS: atom_id res chain seq x y z
N ARG A 1 14.09 3.95 -41.37
CA ARG A 1 12.89 4.79 -41.14
C ARG A 1 12.77 5.75 -42.30
N LYS A 2 11.66 5.77 -43.04
CA LYS A 2 11.47 6.63 -44.21
C LYS A 2 10.55 7.80 -43.83
N ARG A 3 10.95 9.03 -44.19
CA ARG A 3 10.15 10.24 -43.99
C ARG A 3 9.01 10.26 -45.01
N ILE A 4 7.81 10.58 -44.58
CA ILE A 4 6.58 10.58 -45.37
C ILE A 4 5.80 11.87 -45.19
N ARG A 5 4.94 12.18 -46.16
CA ARG A 5 3.80 13.09 -45.98
C ARG A 5 2.57 12.27 -45.58
N PHE A 6 1.94 12.68 -44.49
CA PHE A 6 0.74 12.06 -43.93
C PHE A 6 -0.42 13.04 -44.10
N HIS A 7 -1.50 12.58 -44.73
CA HIS A 7 -2.71 13.35 -44.94
C HIS A 7 -3.86 12.73 -44.16
N VAL A 8 -4.49 13.50 -43.28
CA VAL A 8 -5.68 13.10 -42.51
C VAL A 8 -6.63 14.29 -42.44
N GLY A 9 -7.91 14.08 -42.77
CA GLY A 9 -8.87 15.18 -42.90
C GLY A 9 -8.35 16.26 -43.86
N THR A 10 -8.22 17.49 -43.37
CA THR A 10 -7.66 18.63 -44.12
C THR A 10 -6.18 18.91 -43.80
N ALA A 11 -5.56 18.13 -42.92
CA ALA A 11 -4.18 18.33 -42.50
C ALA A 11 -3.18 17.61 -43.42
N GLU A 12 -2.05 18.27 -43.68
CA GLU A 12 -0.86 17.70 -44.30
C GLU A 12 0.32 17.83 -43.33
N LEU A 13 0.92 16.69 -42.97
CA LEU A 13 1.91 16.62 -41.90
C LEU A 13 3.11 15.79 -42.34
N MET A 14 4.27 16.12 -41.78
CA MET A 14 5.47 15.30 -41.94
C MET A 14 5.56 14.24 -40.84
N GLY A 15 6.08 13.07 -41.18
CA GLY A 15 6.26 12.00 -40.20
C GLY A 15 7.06 10.80 -40.70
N TYR A 16 7.05 9.75 -39.90
CA TYR A 16 7.74 8.50 -40.17
C TYR A 16 6.81 7.30 -40.01
N VAL A 17 6.90 6.34 -40.93
CA VAL A 17 6.21 5.05 -40.84
C VAL A 17 7.10 4.02 -40.15
N ILE A 18 6.53 3.30 -39.21
CA ILE A 18 7.14 2.16 -38.54
C ILE A 18 6.19 0.97 -38.72
N LEU A 19 6.65 -0.09 -39.39
CA LEU A 19 5.89 -1.34 -39.48
C LEU A 19 5.92 -2.05 -38.13
N LEU A 20 4.78 -2.63 -37.73
CA LEU A 20 4.63 -3.40 -36.49
C LEU A 20 4.61 -4.89 -36.83
N GLY A 21 5.49 -5.67 -36.20
CA GLY A 21 5.61 -7.12 -36.38
C GLY A 21 6.35 -7.58 -37.63
N GLU A 22 6.63 -6.69 -38.58
CA GLU A 22 7.26 -7.00 -39.87
C GLU A 22 8.29 -5.94 -40.26
N ASN A 23 9.26 -6.30 -41.10
CA ASN A 23 10.32 -5.39 -41.55
C ASN A 23 10.09 -4.82 -42.95
N ARG A 24 9.21 -5.42 -43.74
CA ARG A 24 8.93 -5.04 -45.12
C ARG A 24 7.48 -5.36 -45.47
N LEU A 25 6.85 -4.48 -46.25
CA LEU A 25 5.51 -4.64 -46.79
C LEU A 25 5.60 -4.66 -48.31
N GLU A 26 5.15 -5.76 -48.95
CA GLU A 26 5.10 -5.86 -50.41
C GLU A 26 3.92 -5.06 -51.00
N PRO A 27 4.01 -4.64 -52.28
CA PRO A 27 2.90 -3.98 -52.97
C PRO A 27 1.59 -4.79 -52.89
N GLY A 28 0.48 -4.10 -52.58
CA GLY A 28 -0.83 -4.72 -52.38
C GLY A 28 -1.04 -5.37 -51.00
N GLY A 29 0.01 -5.45 -50.18
CA GLY A 29 -0.08 -5.96 -48.81
C GLY A 29 -0.79 -5.02 -47.83
N SER A 30 -1.12 -5.54 -46.66
CA SER A 30 -1.64 -4.76 -45.53
C SER A 30 -0.90 -5.12 -44.25
N ALA A 31 -0.49 -4.13 -43.47
CA ALA A 31 0.16 -4.32 -42.19
C ALA A 31 -0.34 -3.30 -41.17
N PHE A 32 -0.15 -3.60 -39.87
CA PHE A 32 -0.29 -2.60 -38.83
C PHE A 32 0.96 -1.72 -38.80
N VAL A 33 0.75 -0.41 -38.71
CA VAL A 33 1.82 0.58 -38.75
C VAL A 33 1.63 1.60 -37.64
N GLN A 34 2.73 2.09 -37.09
CA GLN A 34 2.75 3.27 -36.25
C GLN A 34 3.26 4.45 -37.08
N ILE A 35 2.47 5.52 -37.11
CA ILE A 35 2.86 6.79 -37.72
C ILE A 35 3.34 7.71 -36.61
N ARG A 36 4.59 8.15 -36.70
CA ARG A 36 5.15 9.16 -35.81
C ARG A 36 5.19 10.49 -36.55
N LEU A 37 4.28 11.38 -36.18
CA LEU A 37 4.19 12.72 -36.75
C LEU A 37 5.22 13.64 -36.10
N GLU A 38 5.70 14.62 -36.86
CA GLU A 38 6.61 15.66 -36.38
C GLU A 38 5.85 16.73 -35.57
N GLU A 39 4.55 16.88 -35.83
CA GLU A 39 3.65 17.82 -35.16
C GLU A 39 2.35 17.10 -34.72
N PRO A 40 1.71 17.54 -33.64
CA PRO A 40 0.44 16.97 -33.18
C PRO A 40 -0.70 17.27 -34.17
N THR A 41 -1.68 16.39 -34.22
CA THR A 41 -2.89 16.58 -35.02
C THR A 41 -4.11 15.98 -34.32
N LEU A 42 -5.29 16.39 -34.75
CA LEU A 42 -6.55 15.82 -34.29
C LEU A 42 -6.98 14.72 -35.27
N ALA A 43 -7.17 13.52 -34.76
CA ALA A 43 -7.74 12.41 -35.51
C ALA A 43 -8.51 11.48 -34.57
N LEU A 44 -9.52 10.82 -35.11
CA LEU A 44 -10.32 9.83 -34.40
C LEU A 44 -10.09 8.43 -34.97
N PRO A 45 -10.29 7.39 -34.14
CA PRO A 45 -10.36 6.03 -34.66
C PRO A 45 -11.46 5.92 -35.73
N GLY A 46 -11.15 5.31 -36.87
CA GLY A 46 -12.02 5.23 -38.04
C GLY A 46 -11.69 6.24 -39.14
N ASP A 47 -10.94 7.30 -38.84
CA ASP A 47 -10.54 8.27 -39.85
C ASP A 47 -9.62 7.63 -40.89
N ARG A 48 -9.88 7.94 -42.16
CA ARG A 48 -9.05 7.50 -43.28
C ARG A 48 -7.87 8.45 -43.44
N PHE A 49 -6.72 7.89 -43.79
CA PHE A 49 -5.52 8.66 -44.09
C PHE A 49 -4.85 8.19 -45.38
N ILE A 50 -4.02 9.06 -45.95
CA ILE A 50 -3.20 8.78 -47.12
C ILE A 50 -1.74 9.05 -46.77
N ILE A 51 -0.84 8.16 -47.22
CA ILE A 51 0.60 8.32 -47.10
C ILE A 51 1.21 8.56 -48.47
N ARG A 52 2.00 9.62 -48.57
CA ARG A 52 2.76 9.98 -49.78
C ARG A 52 4.25 10.01 -49.50
N GLN A 53 5.04 9.68 -50.51
CA GLN A 53 6.48 9.86 -50.47
C GLN A 53 6.82 11.36 -50.42
N TYR A 54 7.88 11.72 -49.68
CA TYR A 54 8.32 13.11 -49.55
C TYR A 54 8.66 13.76 -50.90
N SER A 55 9.43 13.04 -51.73
CA SER A 55 9.76 13.41 -53.12
C SER A 55 10.19 12.17 -53.93
N PRO A 56 9.73 11.97 -55.17
CA PRO A 56 8.59 12.66 -55.80
C PRO A 56 7.28 12.36 -55.06
N MET A 57 6.26 13.22 -55.24
CA MET A 57 5.01 13.16 -54.47
C MET A 57 4.05 12.07 -54.97
N ILE A 58 4.41 10.83 -54.73
CA ILE A 58 3.64 9.63 -55.14
C ILE A 58 2.92 9.05 -53.92
N THR A 59 1.67 8.63 -54.10
CA THR A 59 0.92 7.90 -53.07
C THR A 59 1.52 6.51 -52.90
N ILE A 60 1.97 6.20 -51.69
CA ILE A 60 2.60 4.91 -51.36
C ILE A 60 1.71 4.01 -50.50
N GLY A 61 0.59 4.55 -50.01
CA GLY A 61 -0.39 3.77 -49.28
C GLY A 61 -1.46 4.65 -48.64
N GLY A 62 -2.35 4.01 -47.90
CA GLY A 62 -3.38 4.64 -47.10
C GLY A 62 -3.89 3.66 -46.07
N GLY A 63 -4.78 4.12 -45.20
CA GLY A 63 -5.28 3.27 -44.13
C GLY A 63 -6.36 3.93 -43.31
N GLU A 64 -6.58 3.35 -42.14
CA GLU A 64 -7.56 3.78 -41.14
C GLU A 64 -6.86 3.88 -39.79
N ILE A 65 -7.19 4.92 -39.03
CA ILE A 65 -6.64 5.13 -37.69
C ILE A 65 -7.35 4.18 -36.73
N LEU A 66 -6.59 3.35 -36.01
CA LEU A 66 -7.13 2.38 -35.05
C LEU A 66 -7.02 2.84 -33.59
N ASP A 67 -5.97 3.60 -33.29
CA ASP A 67 -5.68 4.20 -31.99
C ASP A 67 -4.96 5.54 -32.24
N ALA A 68 -5.61 6.64 -31.88
CA ALA A 68 -5.07 7.99 -32.10
C ALA A 68 -4.11 8.43 -30.97
N MET A 69 -4.14 7.75 -29.82
CA MET A 69 -3.31 8.07 -28.66
C MET A 69 -2.68 6.80 -28.07
N PRO A 70 -1.82 6.11 -28.85
CA PRO A 70 -1.20 4.88 -28.38
C PRO A 70 -0.14 5.17 -27.31
N GLU A 71 -0.02 4.28 -26.33
CA GLU A 71 1.08 4.31 -25.37
C GLU A 71 2.41 3.91 -26.02
N LYS A 72 3.53 4.22 -25.36
CA LYS A 72 4.86 3.91 -25.87
C LYS A 72 5.06 2.39 -25.88
N HIS A 73 5.31 1.83 -27.07
CA HIS A 73 5.56 0.40 -27.25
C HIS A 73 6.69 0.14 -28.24
N ARG A 74 7.19 -1.10 -28.25
CA ARG A 74 8.18 -1.57 -29.23
C ARG A 74 7.47 -2.08 -30.49
N SER A 75 8.09 -1.93 -31.65
CA SER A 75 7.51 -2.38 -32.92
C SER A 75 7.38 -3.91 -33.03
N THR A 76 8.12 -4.66 -32.21
CA THR A 76 8.09 -6.13 -32.15
C THR A 76 7.16 -6.68 -31.06
N ASP A 77 6.46 -5.80 -30.35
CA ASP A 77 5.57 -6.21 -29.27
C ASP A 77 4.30 -6.87 -29.83
N LYS A 78 4.15 -8.17 -29.57
CA LYS A 78 3.02 -8.96 -30.07
C LYS A 78 1.70 -8.53 -29.43
N THR A 79 1.72 -8.06 -28.19
CA THR A 79 0.51 -7.66 -27.46
C THR A 79 -0.16 -6.45 -28.13
N VAL A 80 0.64 -5.54 -28.67
CA VAL A 80 0.16 -4.38 -29.45
C VAL A 80 -0.55 -4.83 -30.71
N ILE A 81 0.00 -5.82 -31.42
CA ILE A 81 -0.61 -6.32 -32.66
C ILE A 81 -1.97 -6.97 -32.36
N GLU A 82 -2.06 -7.78 -31.30
CA GLU A 82 -3.31 -8.39 -30.87
C GLU A 82 -4.37 -7.34 -30.50
N LYS A 83 -3.97 -6.32 -29.73
CA LYS A 83 -4.81 -5.16 -29.43
C LYS A 83 -5.29 -4.44 -30.69
N LEU A 84 -4.41 -4.19 -31.67
CA LEU A 84 -4.78 -3.54 -32.92
C LEU A 84 -5.74 -4.40 -33.77
N ARG A 85 -5.62 -5.73 -33.72
CA ARG A 85 -6.60 -6.64 -34.33
C ARG A 85 -7.98 -6.48 -33.69
N VAL A 86 -8.06 -6.41 -32.36
CA VAL A 86 -9.32 -6.14 -31.64
C VAL A 86 -9.87 -4.76 -32.00
N PHE A 87 -9.02 -3.74 -32.13
CA PHE A 87 -9.46 -2.41 -32.54
C PHE A 87 -10.01 -2.36 -33.97
N LYS A 88 -9.45 -3.15 -34.88
CA LYS A 88 -9.91 -3.23 -36.28
C LYS A 88 -11.20 -4.04 -36.41
N GLN A 89 -11.27 -5.21 -35.77
CA GLN A 89 -12.31 -6.22 -36.06
C GLN A 89 -13.22 -6.54 -34.88
N GLY A 90 -12.84 -6.20 -33.65
CA GLY A 90 -13.59 -6.50 -32.45
C GLY A 90 -14.85 -5.66 -32.30
N ARG A 91 -15.80 -6.13 -31.48
CA ARG A 91 -17.02 -5.40 -31.14
C ARG A 91 -16.71 -4.22 -30.21
N THR A 92 -17.64 -3.26 -30.11
CA THR A 92 -17.48 -2.08 -29.24
C THR A 92 -17.08 -2.45 -27.81
N ASP A 93 -17.76 -3.43 -27.23
CA ASP A 93 -17.48 -3.91 -25.87
C ASP A 93 -16.07 -4.52 -25.74
N ASP A 94 -15.61 -5.27 -26.74
CA ASP A 94 -14.27 -5.87 -26.76
C ASP A 94 -13.18 -4.79 -26.88
N ARG A 95 -13.44 -3.74 -27.69
CA ARG A 95 -12.57 -2.58 -27.83
C ARG A 95 -12.50 -1.77 -26.52
N ILE A 96 -13.61 -1.58 -25.83
CA ILE A 96 -13.65 -0.92 -24.51
C ILE A 96 -12.84 -1.73 -23.51
N MET A 97 -13.07 -3.04 -23.43
CA MET A 97 -12.34 -3.92 -22.51
C MET A 97 -10.83 -3.87 -22.75
N THR A 98 -10.39 -3.86 -24.00
CA THR A 98 -8.95 -3.76 -24.31
C THR A 98 -8.31 -2.48 -23.75
N VAL A 99 -9.03 -1.35 -23.78
CA VAL A 99 -8.55 -0.08 -23.19
C VAL A 99 -8.53 -0.17 -21.65
N VAL A 100 -9.55 -0.79 -21.04
CA VAL A 100 -9.65 -0.94 -19.59
C VAL A 100 -8.59 -1.91 -19.05
N ASP A 101 -8.34 -3.02 -19.76
CA ASP A 101 -7.33 -4.01 -19.41
C ASP A 101 -5.92 -3.42 -19.55
N GLU A 102 -5.67 -2.61 -20.58
CA GLU A 102 -4.40 -1.88 -20.76
C GLU A 102 -4.11 -0.92 -19.60
N ALA A 103 -5.13 -0.23 -19.08
CA ALA A 103 -4.98 0.66 -17.93
C ALA A 103 -4.65 -0.09 -16.61
N GLY A 104 -5.03 -1.37 -16.51
CA GLY A 104 -4.73 -2.21 -15.35
C GLY A 104 -5.11 -1.55 -14.01
N LEU A 105 -4.16 -1.55 -13.06
CA LEU A 105 -4.37 -0.97 -11.72
C LEU A 105 -4.28 0.56 -11.68
N GLN A 106 -3.89 1.22 -12.76
CA GLN A 106 -3.94 2.69 -12.87
C GLN A 106 -5.36 3.20 -13.05
N THR A 107 -6.30 2.32 -13.41
CA THR A 107 -7.69 2.64 -13.74
C THR A 107 -7.83 3.55 -14.93
N ILE A 108 -9.06 3.70 -15.40
CA ILE A 108 -9.35 4.64 -16.47
C ILE A 108 -10.68 5.33 -16.24
N GLU A 109 -10.72 6.62 -16.56
CA GLU A 109 -11.97 7.37 -16.61
C GLU A 109 -12.73 7.07 -17.92
N VAL A 110 -14.05 6.95 -17.83
CA VAL A 110 -14.91 6.65 -18.97
C VAL A 110 -14.78 7.69 -20.10
N SER A 111 -14.51 8.96 -19.78
CA SER A 111 -14.25 10.01 -20.78
C SER A 111 -13.01 9.73 -21.64
N ARG A 112 -11.96 9.17 -21.04
CA ARG A 112 -10.73 8.77 -21.75
C ARG A 112 -10.98 7.55 -22.64
N ILE A 113 -11.82 6.61 -22.21
CA ILE A 113 -12.28 5.50 -23.07
C ILE A 113 -13.03 6.07 -24.28
N ALA A 114 -13.95 7.01 -24.04
CA ALA A 114 -14.76 7.62 -25.08
C ALA A 114 -13.89 8.32 -26.14
N GLY A 115 -12.98 9.19 -25.72
CA GLY A 115 -12.06 9.90 -26.62
C GLY A 115 -11.15 8.94 -27.39
N ARG A 116 -10.56 7.96 -26.70
CA ARG A 116 -9.62 7.02 -27.34
C ARG A 116 -10.29 6.05 -28.29
N ARG A 117 -11.60 5.81 -28.16
CA ARG A 117 -12.39 4.95 -29.06
C ARG A 117 -13.28 5.71 -30.04
N GLY A 118 -13.27 7.05 -30.02
CA GLY A 118 -14.11 7.88 -30.87
C GLY A 118 -15.61 7.71 -30.56
N LEU A 119 -15.98 7.44 -29.32
CA LEU A 119 -17.36 7.25 -28.89
C LEU A 119 -17.94 8.54 -28.30
N ALA A 120 -19.21 8.81 -28.54
CA ALA A 120 -19.95 9.79 -27.77
C ALA A 120 -19.97 9.38 -26.28
N ILE A 121 -19.81 10.36 -25.39
CA ILE A 121 -19.66 10.09 -23.95
C ILE A 121 -20.84 9.31 -23.36
N ASP A 122 -22.07 9.60 -23.78
CA ASP A 122 -23.27 8.91 -23.29
C ASP A 122 -23.31 7.44 -23.72
N ARG A 123 -22.90 7.14 -24.97
CA ARG A 123 -22.77 5.76 -25.44
C ARG A 123 -21.68 5.00 -24.69
N ALA A 124 -20.55 5.66 -24.41
CA ALA A 124 -19.48 5.04 -23.62
C ALA A 124 -19.96 4.71 -22.20
N ARG A 125 -20.67 5.63 -21.54
CA ARG A 125 -21.28 5.41 -20.21
C ARG A 125 -22.28 4.27 -20.23
N GLU A 126 -23.18 4.23 -21.21
CA GLU A 126 -24.17 3.17 -21.36
C GLU A 126 -23.49 1.79 -21.50
N ARG A 127 -22.47 1.69 -22.37
CA ARG A 127 -21.76 0.41 -22.57
C ARG A 127 -20.94 -0.01 -21.38
N VAL A 128 -20.25 0.92 -20.71
CA VAL A 128 -19.54 0.64 -19.47
C VAL A 128 -20.50 0.18 -18.38
N SER A 129 -21.67 0.80 -18.23
CA SER A 129 -22.70 0.36 -17.28
C SER A 129 -23.18 -1.06 -17.57
N ALA A 130 -23.40 -1.41 -18.83
CA ALA A 130 -23.75 -2.77 -19.22
C ALA A 130 -22.62 -3.78 -18.93
N LEU A 131 -21.37 -3.41 -19.14
CA LEU A 131 -20.20 -4.24 -18.81
C LEU A 131 -20.00 -4.42 -17.30
N ILE A 132 -20.39 -3.43 -16.49
CA ILE A 132 -20.44 -3.54 -15.03
C ILE A 132 -21.52 -4.54 -14.62
N LYS A 133 -22.74 -4.42 -15.17
CA LYS A 133 -23.83 -5.38 -14.92
C LYS A 133 -23.47 -6.80 -15.33
N ALA A 134 -22.67 -6.96 -16.39
CA ALA A 134 -22.15 -8.24 -16.84
C ALA A 134 -20.93 -8.75 -16.04
N GLY A 135 -20.45 -8.00 -15.04
CA GLY A 135 -19.31 -8.39 -14.19
C GLY A 135 -17.95 -8.37 -14.89
N ARG A 136 -17.82 -7.71 -16.05
CA ARG A 136 -16.54 -7.59 -16.78
C ARG A 136 -15.72 -6.38 -16.32
N ILE A 137 -16.41 -5.32 -15.91
CA ILE A 137 -15.83 -4.08 -15.39
C ILE A 137 -16.31 -3.86 -13.95
N ARG A 138 -15.48 -3.26 -13.11
CA ARG A 138 -15.85 -2.76 -11.80
C ARG A 138 -15.80 -1.22 -11.80
N GLY A 139 -16.86 -0.59 -11.30
CA GLY A 139 -16.89 0.85 -11.02
C GLY A 139 -16.18 1.17 -9.71
N LEU A 140 -15.41 2.25 -9.67
CA LEU A 140 -14.65 2.69 -8.48
C LEU A 140 -15.06 4.08 -7.98
N SER A 141 -15.50 4.95 -8.88
CA SER A 141 -16.06 6.27 -8.56
C SER A 141 -17.05 6.67 -9.65
N GLU A 142 -18.10 7.42 -9.30
CA GLU A 142 -19.07 7.96 -10.26
C GLU A 142 -18.72 9.38 -10.71
N ASN A 143 -17.97 10.13 -9.90
CA ASN A 143 -17.54 11.50 -10.22
C ASN A 143 -16.11 11.78 -9.72
N PRO A 144 -15.10 11.76 -10.61
CA PRO A 144 -15.17 11.35 -12.02
C PRO A 144 -15.54 9.86 -12.18
N TYR A 145 -16.14 9.47 -13.32
CA TYR A 145 -16.57 8.09 -13.56
C TYR A 145 -15.37 7.20 -13.90
N ILE A 146 -14.82 6.53 -12.88
CA ILE A 146 -13.59 5.72 -12.95
C ILE A 146 -13.92 4.24 -12.84
N VAL A 147 -13.27 3.45 -13.69
CA VAL A 147 -13.46 2.00 -13.78
C VAL A 147 -12.16 1.22 -13.86
N VAL A 148 -12.24 -0.07 -13.56
CA VAL A 148 -11.16 -1.06 -13.67
C VAL A 148 -11.71 -2.38 -14.20
N SER A 149 -10.86 -3.20 -14.82
CA SER A 149 -11.23 -4.56 -15.21
C SER A 149 -11.53 -5.41 -13.98
N ALA A 150 -12.65 -6.15 -14.00
CA ALA A 150 -13.06 -6.97 -12.87
C ALA A 150 -12.08 -8.12 -12.60
N SER A 151 -11.47 -8.67 -13.66
CA SER A 151 -10.46 -9.74 -13.53
C SER A 151 -9.17 -9.22 -12.90
N VAL A 152 -8.67 -8.06 -13.36
CA VAL A 152 -7.47 -7.41 -12.79
C VAL A 152 -7.69 -7.03 -11.33
N PHE A 153 -8.86 -6.47 -11.02
CA PHE A 153 -9.23 -6.14 -9.65
C PHE A 153 -9.21 -7.38 -8.74
N LYS A 154 -9.86 -8.47 -9.18
CA LYS A 154 -9.90 -9.73 -8.41
C LYS A 154 -8.50 -10.32 -8.21
N GLN A 155 -7.67 -10.34 -9.24
CA GLN A 155 -6.28 -10.81 -9.13
C GLN A 155 -5.48 -10.00 -8.11
N ALA A 156 -5.66 -8.67 -8.09
CA ALA A 156 -5.02 -7.81 -7.12
C ALA A 156 -5.51 -8.04 -5.69
N ALA A 157 -6.82 -8.26 -5.50
CA ALA A 157 -7.40 -8.61 -4.21
C ALA A 157 -6.87 -9.95 -3.68
N ASP A 158 -6.84 -10.98 -4.52
CA ASP A 158 -6.30 -12.30 -4.16
C ASP A 158 -4.79 -12.24 -3.85
N ALA A 159 -4.03 -11.45 -4.62
CA ALA A 159 -2.61 -11.20 -4.36
C ALA A 159 -2.38 -10.47 -3.03
N ALA A 160 -3.20 -9.47 -2.71
CA ALA A 160 -3.12 -8.72 -1.46
C ALA A 160 -3.42 -9.62 -0.24
N ALA A 161 -4.51 -10.40 -0.30
CA ALA A 161 -4.83 -11.37 0.75
C ALA A 161 -3.70 -12.40 0.95
N THR A 162 -3.13 -12.91 -0.14
CA THR A 162 -1.99 -13.84 -0.10
C THR A 162 -0.75 -13.20 0.51
N ALA A 163 -0.47 -11.94 0.20
CA ALA A 163 0.68 -11.21 0.76
C ALA A 163 0.55 -11.00 2.27
N VAL A 164 -0.64 -10.61 2.75
CA VAL A 164 -0.93 -10.46 4.19
C VAL A 164 -0.74 -11.80 4.91
N LYS A 165 -1.27 -12.90 4.35
CA LYS A 165 -1.09 -14.24 4.90
C LYS A 165 0.39 -14.66 4.99
N ARG A 166 1.15 -14.49 3.91
CA ARG A 166 2.60 -14.82 3.89
C ARG A 166 3.42 -13.96 4.85
N PHE A 167 3.08 -12.68 4.98
CA PHE A 167 3.75 -11.79 5.94
C PHE A 167 3.61 -12.30 7.37
N HIS A 168 2.43 -12.78 7.71
CA HIS A 168 2.14 -13.35 8.99
C HIS A 168 2.82 -14.71 9.27
N GLU A 169 2.98 -15.56 8.25
CA GLU A 169 3.73 -16.82 8.36
C GLU A 169 5.20 -16.56 8.68
N THR A 170 5.75 -15.49 8.11
CA THR A 170 7.15 -15.05 8.30
C THR A 170 7.35 -14.15 9.52
N ASN A 171 6.31 -13.46 10.00
CA ASN A 171 6.34 -12.57 11.17
C ASN A 171 5.20 -12.87 12.17
N PRO A 172 5.25 -14.01 12.88
CA PRO A 172 4.17 -14.42 13.80
C PRO A 172 3.87 -13.41 14.91
N LEU A 173 4.92 -12.74 15.41
CA LEU A 173 4.87 -11.78 16.51
C LEU A 173 4.38 -10.38 16.13
N VAL A 174 4.27 -10.08 14.84
CA VAL A 174 3.83 -8.77 14.37
C VAL A 174 2.32 -8.79 14.17
N GLN A 175 1.66 -7.74 14.65
CA GLN A 175 0.19 -7.64 14.60
C GLN A 175 -0.35 -7.66 13.16
N GLY A 176 0.39 -7.11 12.20
CA GLY A 176 0.01 -7.05 10.78
C GLY A 176 1.05 -6.34 9.92
N MET A 177 0.84 -6.38 8.62
CA MET A 177 1.64 -5.68 7.62
C MET A 177 1.26 -4.20 7.60
N GLY A 178 2.24 -3.31 7.39
CA GLY A 178 1.94 -1.89 7.20
C GLY A 178 1.15 -1.63 5.91
N ARG A 179 0.20 -0.69 5.94
CA ARG A 179 -0.59 -0.30 4.77
C ARG A 179 0.31 0.16 3.60
N GLU A 180 1.26 1.03 3.87
CA GLU A 180 2.21 1.52 2.86
C GLU A 180 3.19 0.43 2.39
N GLU A 181 3.51 -0.54 3.25
CA GLU A 181 4.32 -1.70 2.86
C GLU A 181 3.57 -2.57 1.84
N LEU A 182 2.29 -2.88 2.09
CA LEU A 182 1.45 -3.61 1.14
C LEU A 182 1.32 -2.85 -0.18
N LYS A 183 1.11 -1.53 -0.10
CA LYS A 183 0.98 -0.66 -1.26
C LYS A 183 2.26 -0.64 -2.10
N ALA A 184 3.42 -0.41 -1.48
CA ALA A 184 4.70 -0.41 -2.18
C ALA A 184 5.01 -1.77 -2.83
N ARG A 185 4.58 -2.87 -2.20
CA ARG A 185 4.86 -4.23 -2.66
C ARG A 185 4.01 -4.68 -3.85
N LEU A 186 2.72 -4.31 -3.90
CA LEU A 186 1.77 -4.84 -4.89
C LEU A 186 1.08 -3.77 -5.75
N PHE A 187 1.15 -2.51 -5.33
CA PHE A 187 0.35 -1.41 -5.89
C PHE A 187 1.22 -0.16 -6.14
N SER A 188 2.52 -0.32 -6.42
CA SER A 188 3.47 0.78 -6.61
C SER A 188 2.99 1.81 -7.64
N ASP A 189 2.46 1.31 -8.75
CA ASP A 189 1.99 2.12 -9.88
C ASP A 189 0.45 2.17 -9.95
N ALA A 190 -0.26 1.71 -8.92
CA ALA A 190 -1.70 1.67 -8.91
C ALA A 190 -2.33 2.99 -8.43
N SER A 191 -3.56 3.23 -8.87
CA SER A 191 -4.36 4.32 -8.32
C SER A 191 -4.73 4.05 -6.86
N ASN A 192 -4.68 5.09 -6.02
CA ASN A 192 -5.13 5.03 -4.62
C ASN A 192 -6.59 4.54 -4.51
N LEU A 193 -7.42 4.83 -5.50
CA LEU A 193 -8.82 4.41 -5.54
C LEU A 193 -8.94 2.88 -5.64
N VAL A 194 -8.15 2.22 -6.49
CA VAL A 194 -8.16 0.75 -6.61
C VAL A 194 -7.64 0.13 -5.33
N PHE A 195 -6.53 0.66 -4.81
CA PHE A 195 -5.94 0.11 -3.61
C PHE A 195 -6.93 0.16 -2.43
N GLN A 196 -7.60 1.29 -2.25
CA GLN A 196 -8.63 1.42 -1.21
C GLN A 196 -9.81 0.48 -1.46
N ALA A 197 -10.34 0.44 -2.69
CA ALA A 197 -11.46 -0.44 -3.03
C ALA A 197 -11.13 -1.94 -2.84
N VAL A 198 -9.89 -2.36 -3.12
CA VAL A 198 -9.41 -3.72 -2.86
C VAL A 198 -9.42 -4.01 -1.36
N LEU A 199 -8.91 -3.10 -0.53
CA LEU A 199 -8.93 -3.29 0.92
C LEU A 199 -10.36 -3.35 1.46
N ASP A 200 -11.24 -2.47 0.99
CA ASP A 200 -12.64 -2.44 1.40
C ASP A 200 -13.35 -3.76 1.04
N GLU A 201 -13.10 -4.32 -0.15
CA GLU A 201 -13.64 -5.63 -0.54
C GLU A 201 -13.11 -6.75 0.36
N LEU A 202 -11.79 -6.78 0.62
CA LEU A 202 -11.21 -7.82 1.47
C LEU A 202 -11.67 -7.73 2.94
N VAL A 203 -11.96 -6.52 3.43
CA VAL A 203 -12.55 -6.30 4.76
C VAL A 203 -14.02 -6.75 4.79
N ALA A 204 -14.80 -6.38 3.76
CA ALA A 204 -16.19 -6.82 3.63
C ALA A 204 -16.30 -8.36 3.56
N ASP A 205 -15.38 -8.99 2.83
CA ASP A 205 -15.26 -10.45 2.70
C ASP A 205 -14.68 -11.13 3.95
N LYS A 206 -14.32 -10.37 5.00
CA LYS A 206 -13.66 -10.87 6.22
C LYS A 206 -12.41 -11.69 5.93
N LYS A 207 -11.66 -11.35 4.88
CA LYS A 207 -10.34 -11.93 4.60
C LYS A 207 -9.25 -11.20 5.38
N ILE A 208 -9.39 -9.89 5.52
CA ILE A 208 -8.49 -9.04 6.30
C ILE A 208 -9.28 -8.16 7.28
N ALA A 209 -8.56 -7.55 8.20
CA ALA A 209 -9.01 -6.44 9.01
C ALA A 209 -7.94 -5.34 9.00
N VAL A 210 -8.38 -4.10 9.08
CA VAL A 210 -7.52 -2.91 9.10
C VAL A 210 -7.70 -2.22 10.45
N ALA A 211 -6.59 -2.04 11.17
CA ALA A 211 -6.54 -1.33 12.42
C ALA A 211 -5.51 -0.19 12.30
N GLN A 212 -6.00 1.05 12.19
CA GLN A 212 -5.16 2.21 11.86
C GLN A 212 -4.40 1.97 10.53
N ASP A 213 -3.06 1.95 10.57
CA ASP A 213 -2.20 1.72 9.41
C ASP A 213 -1.71 0.27 9.28
N VAL A 214 -2.30 -0.65 10.05
CA VAL A 214 -1.90 -2.06 10.08
C VAL A 214 -2.99 -2.93 9.48
N ILE A 215 -2.59 -3.78 8.54
CA ILE A 215 -3.44 -4.74 7.85
C ILE A 215 -3.08 -6.14 8.35
N HIS A 216 -4.07 -6.90 8.80
CA HIS A 216 -3.87 -8.26 9.28
C HIS A 216 -4.99 -9.20 8.81
N GLU A 217 -4.74 -10.49 8.91
CA GLU A 217 -5.77 -11.50 8.62
C GLU A 217 -6.95 -11.34 9.60
N PHE A 218 -8.18 -11.50 9.10
CA PHE A 218 -9.37 -11.36 9.93
C PHE A 218 -9.39 -12.43 11.04
N GLY A 219 -9.79 -12.03 12.25
CA GLY A 219 -9.89 -12.94 13.39
C GLY A 219 -8.55 -13.38 14.01
N ARG A 220 -7.41 -12.92 13.48
CA ARG A 220 -6.10 -13.26 14.03
C ARG A 220 -5.90 -12.65 15.43
N LYS A 221 -5.57 -13.52 16.39
CA LYS A 221 -4.96 -13.13 17.67
C LYS A 221 -3.48 -13.48 17.62
N VAL A 222 -2.60 -12.57 18.05
CA VAL A 222 -1.16 -12.83 18.14
C VAL A 222 -0.96 -14.01 19.08
N THR A 223 -0.66 -15.18 18.52
CA THR A 223 -0.42 -16.39 19.30
C THR A 223 1.07 -16.69 19.22
N LEU A 224 1.72 -16.69 20.38
CA LEU A 224 3.14 -17.00 20.51
C LEU A 224 3.36 -18.49 20.21
N LYS A 225 4.41 -18.82 19.45
CA LYS A 225 4.89 -20.20 19.33
C LYS A 225 5.44 -20.67 20.68
N ALA A 226 5.56 -21.99 20.88
CA ALA A 226 6.04 -22.57 22.13
C ALA A 226 7.39 -21.98 22.62
N ASP A 227 8.34 -21.77 21.71
CA ASP A 227 9.63 -21.16 22.04
C ASP A 227 9.53 -19.67 22.38
N GLU A 228 8.66 -18.94 21.68
CA GLU A 228 8.37 -17.52 21.97
C GLU A 228 7.64 -17.37 23.31
N GLN A 229 6.79 -18.33 23.66
CA GLN A 229 6.08 -18.38 24.94
C GLN A 229 7.02 -18.67 26.10
N ARG A 230 8.00 -19.57 25.90
CA ARG A 230 9.11 -19.80 26.83
C ARG A 230 9.96 -18.54 26.99
N MET A 231 10.30 -17.88 25.89
CA MET A 231 11.06 -16.64 25.90
C MET A 231 10.32 -15.51 26.63
N ARG A 232 9.01 -15.37 26.40
CA ARG A 232 8.14 -14.44 27.14
C ARG A 232 8.12 -14.76 28.63
N ALA A 233 7.99 -16.03 29.02
CA ALA A 233 8.02 -16.42 30.41
C ALA A 233 9.36 -16.07 31.09
N GLN A 234 10.49 -16.30 30.40
CA GLN A 234 11.82 -15.92 30.90
C GLN A 234 11.98 -14.41 31.04
N LEU A 235 11.52 -13.63 30.07
CA LEU A 235 11.54 -12.17 30.11
C LEU A 235 10.66 -11.65 31.26
N ALA A 236 9.41 -12.12 31.36
CA ALA A 236 8.48 -11.75 32.43
C ALA A 236 9.04 -12.07 33.81
N GLU A 237 9.61 -13.28 33.99
CA GLU A 237 10.25 -13.65 35.24
C GLU A 237 11.44 -12.76 35.58
N ARG A 238 12.24 -12.40 34.56
CA ARG A 238 13.38 -11.52 34.78
C ARG A 238 12.94 -10.11 35.19
N PHE A 239 11.95 -9.53 34.51
CA PHE A 239 11.37 -8.23 34.90
C PHE A 239 10.76 -8.27 36.31
N ARG A 240 10.03 -9.34 36.65
CA ARG A 240 9.49 -9.52 38.02
C ARG A 240 10.59 -9.61 39.07
N SER A 241 11.66 -10.34 38.81
CA SER A 241 12.80 -10.51 39.74
C SER A 241 13.55 -9.21 40.03
N LEU A 242 13.56 -8.27 39.08
CA LEU A 242 14.18 -6.95 39.25
C LEU A 242 13.32 -6.01 40.11
N GLY A 243 12.01 -6.25 40.19
CA GLY A 243 11.09 -5.42 40.97
C GLY A 243 11.13 -3.96 40.54
N LEU A 244 11.57 -3.07 41.43
CA LEU A 244 11.69 -1.63 41.16
C LEU A 244 13.06 -1.22 40.57
N GLN A 245 13.97 -2.17 40.36
CA GLN A 245 15.22 -1.89 39.65
C GLN A 245 14.92 -1.76 38.15
N ILE A 246 14.74 -0.52 37.71
CA ILE A 246 14.46 -0.22 36.30
C ILE A 246 15.67 -0.62 35.45
N ALA A 247 15.42 -1.34 34.35
CA ALA A 247 16.44 -1.81 33.43
C ALA A 247 15.99 -1.62 31.98
N SER A 248 16.95 -1.54 31.07
CA SER A 248 16.60 -1.49 29.65
C SER A 248 16.22 -2.87 29.12
N ALA A 249 15.38 -2.88 28.09
CA ALA A 249 15.04 -4.14 27.42
C ALA A 249 16.30 -4.86 26.92
N ASP A 250 17.27 -4.12 26.37
CA ASP A 250 18.49 -4.68 25.81
C ASP A 250 19.43 -5.26 26.89
N GLU A 251 19.52 -4.64 28.08
CA GLU A 251 20.27 -5.18 29.21
C GLU A 251 19.74 -6.57 29.62
N ILE A 252 18.41 -6.70 29.72
CA ILE A 252 17.76 -7.96 30.10
C ILE A 252 17.92 -9.02 29.01
N ILE A 253 17.70 -8.64 27.74
CA ILE A 253 17.81 -9.54 26.59
C ILE A 253 19.25 -10.09 26.49
N ASN A 254 20.26 -9.23 26.64
CA ASN A 254 21.66 -9.64 26.61
C ASN A 254 22.01 -10.55 27.79
N GLY A 255 21.50 -10.27 28.99
CA GLY A 255 21.73 -11.10 30.18
C GLY A 255 21.14 -12.51 30.07
N LEU A 256 20.00 -12.66 29.37
CA LEU A 256 19.34 -13.96 29.15
C LEU A 256 19.86 -14.70 27.91
N LYS A 257 20.79 -14.11 27.13
CA LYS A 257 21.34 -14.67 25.88
C LYS A 257 20.27 -15.08 24.87
N LEU A 258 19.19 -14.30 24.79
CA LEU A 258 18.07 -14.55 23.88
C LEU A 258 18.35 -13.96 22.50
N ASP A 259 17.65 -14.46 21.47
CA ASP A 259 17.65 -13.81 20.15
C ASP A 259 17.10 -12.37 20.27
N ARG A 260 17.93 -11.39 19.94
CA ARG A 260 17.61 -9.97 20.16
C ARG A 260 16.37 -9.51 19.40
N ASN A 261 16.19 -9.96 18.16
CA ASN A 261 15.10 -9.51 17.31
C ASN A 261 13.76 -10.04 17.83
N THR A 262 13.70 -11.33 18.15
CA THR A 262 12.50 -11.99 18.69
C THR A 262 12.17 -11.47 20.08
N ALA A 263 13.17 -11.35 20.96
CA ALA A 263 12.96 -10.88 22.32
C ALA A 263 12.48 -9.42 22.36
N ARG A 264 13.01 -8.53 21.52
CA ARG A 264 12.50 -7.14 21.40
C ARG A 264 11.04 -7.10 20.95
N LYS A 265 10.65 -7.93 19.98
CA LYS A 265 9.23 -8.03 19.55
C LYS A 265 8.33 -8.50 20.69
N ILE A 266 8.78 -9.46 21.50
CA ILE A 266 8.03 -9.94 22.68
C ILE A 266 7.92 -8.85 23.75
N VAL A 267 9.00 -8.11 24.04
CA VAL A 267 8.95 -6.98 24.99
C VAL A 267 7.96 -5.90 24.53
N GLN A 268 7.93 -5.59 23.23
CA GLN A 268 6.96 -4.66 22.66
C GLN A 268 5.52 -5.17 22.80
N LEU A 269 5.29 -6.48 22.60
CA LEU A 269 3.99 -7.11 22.85
C LEU A 269 3.59 -6.98 24.32
N MET A 270 4.50 -7.26 25.27
CA MET A 270 4.25 -7.14 26.71
C MET A 270 3.93 -5.70 27.15
N LEU A 271 4.58 -4.69 26.55
CA LEU A 271 4.25 -3.27 26.77
C LEU A 271 2.84 -2.95 26.27
N LYS A 272 2.47 -3.46 25.09
CA LYS A 272 1.15 -3.24 24.50
C LYS A 272 0.04 -3.92 25.31
N GLU A 273 0.33 -5.07 25.90
CA GLU A 273 -0.57 -5.82 26.79
C GLU A 273 -0.56 -5.30 28.24
N ASN A 274 0.13 -4.19 28.52
CA ASN A 274 0.27 -3.57 29.84
C ASN A 274 0.92 -4.46 30.92
N GLU A 275 1.66 -5.50 30.54
CA GLU A 275 2.46 -6.30 31.49
C GLU A 275 3.72 -5.54 31.94
N LEU A 276 4.26 -4.70 31.06
CA LEU A 276 5.39 -3.83 31.34
C LEU A 276 4.96 -2.36 31.27
N VAL A 277 5.65 -1.52 32.03
CA VAL A 277 5.45 -0.08 32.08
C VAL A 277 6.73 0.62 31.69
N LYS A 278 6.59 1.59 30.80
CA LYS A 278 7.67 2.47 30.37
C LYS A 278 7.87 3.58 31.39
N ILE A 279 9.01 3.55 32.08
CA ILE A 279 9.40 4.59 33.06
C ILE A 279 10.16 5.72 32.37
N THR A 280 11.10 5.42 31.49
CA THR A 280 11.75 6.41 30.61
C THR A 280 11.77 5.89 29.17
N GLU A 281 12.43 6.58 28.24
CA GLU A 281 12.49 6.11 26.84
C GLU A 281 13.04 4.69 26.67
N GLU A 282 13.95 4.29 27.55
CA GLU A 282 14.66 3.01 27.47
C GLU A 282 14.38 2.09 28.67
N MET A 283 13.94 2.63 29.80
CA MET A 283 13.80 1.89 31.05
C MET A 283 12.38 1.36 31.26
N LEU A 284 12.28 0.06 31.50
CA LEU A 284 11.03 -0.66 31.68
C LEU A 284 10.96 -1.30 33.07
N VAL A 285 9.74 -1.48 33.56
CA VAL A 285 9.44 -2.14 34.85
C VAL A 285 8.22 -3.04 34.69
N ASP A 286 8.16 -4.10 35.48
CA ASP A 286 6.96 -4.92 35.63
C ASP A 286 5.77 -4.10 36.16
N ARG A 287 4.60 -4.28 35.53
CA ARG A 287 3.38 -3.54 35.91
C ARG A 287 3.00 -3.76 37.37
N ALA A 288 3.07 -4.99 37.86
CA ALA A 288 2.67 -5.30 39.22
C ALA A 288 3.62 -4.67 40.25
N ALA A 289 4.91 -4.52 39.93
CA ALA A 289 5.86 -3.80 40.78
C ALA A 289 5.51 -2.30 40.90
N ILE A 290 5.14 -1.65 39.79
CA ILE A 290 4.71 -0.24 39.79
C ILE A 290 3.39 -0.06 40.52
N ASP A 291 2.42 -0.93 40.28
CA ASP A 291 1.10 -0.83 40.93
C ASP A 291 1.24 -1.00 42.46
N LYS A 292 2.11 -1.91 42.91
CA LYS A 292 2.47 -2.05 44.34
C LYS A 292 3.12 -0.78 44.89
N LEU A 293 4.08 -0.19 44.17
CA LEU A 293 4.73 1.05 44.58
C LEU A 293 3.71 2.19 44.74
N ILE A 294 2.82 2.37 43.77
CA ILE A 294 1.77 3.39 43.82
C ILE A 294 0.87 3.18 45.03
N ALA A 295 0.48 1.94 45.33
CA ALA A 295 -0.33 1.62 46.50
C ALA A 295 0.39 1.98 47.82
N VAL A 296 1.68 1.64 47.94
CA VAL A 296 2.50 1.98 49.11
C VAL A 296 2.62 3.50 49.28
N VAL A 297 2.91 4.24 48.22
CA VAL A 297 3.02 5.70 48.25
C VAL A 297 1.69 6.35 48.65
N LYS A 298 0.57 5.89 48.10
CA LYS A 298 -0.76 6.40 48.49
C LYS A 298 -1.10 6.13 49.95
N ALA A 299 -0.72 4.96 50.48
CA ALA A 299 -0.95 4.62 51.89
C ALA A 299 -0.16 5.53 52.85
N LEU A 300 1.04 5.97 52.45
CA LEU A 300 1.86 6.89 53.23
C LEU A 300 1.23 8.26 53.44
N LYS A 301 0.32 8.70 52.54
CA LYS A 301 -0.33 10.02 52.61
C LYS A 301 -0.96 10.32 53.97
N SER A 302 -1.54 9.30 54.61
CA SER A 302 -2.19 9.40 55.92
C SER A 302 -1.21 9.64 57.08
N LYS A 303 0.05 9.21 56.94
CA LYS A 303 1.08 9.29 57.98
C LYS A 303 2.07 10.42 57.73
N ASN A 304 2.53 10.54 56.49
CA ASN A 304 3.45 11.58 56.06
C ASN A 304 3.10 12.00 54.62
N PRO A 305 2.47 13.16 54.41
CA PRO A 305 2.01 13.59 53.09
C PRO A 305 3.12 14.09 52.17
N LYS A 306 4.35 14.25 52.70
CA LYS A 306 5.52 14.67 51.95
C LYS A 306 6.66 13.70 52.17
N PHE A 307 7.48 13.50 51.14
CA PHE A 307 8.72 12.76 51.32
C PHE A 307 9.84 13.23 50.39
N GLY A 308 11.07 13.10 50.87
CA GLY A 308 12.28 13.39 50.11
C GLY A 308 12.81 12.18 49.32
N VAL A 309 13.82 12.39 48.47
CA VAL A 309 14.46 11.31 47.70
C VAL A 309 15.08 10.26 48.62
N SER A 310 15.65 10.66 49.77
CA SER A 310 16.25 9.75 50.74
C SER A 310 15.23 8.81 51.39
N GLU A 311 14.07 9.33 51.77
CA GLU A 311 12.98 8.53 52.34
C GLU A 311 12.40 7.57 51.30
N PHE A 312 12.26 8.02 50.05
CA PHE A 312 11.84 7.14 48.97
C PHE A 312 12.81 5.98 48.73
N LYS A 313 14.13 6.22 48.82
CA LYS A 313 15.13 5.15 48.75
C LYS A 313 14.99 4.16 49.90
N ASN A 314 14.77 4.65 51.12
CA ASN A 314 14.57 3.78 52.28
C ASN A 314 13.28 2.94 52.15
N LEU A 315 12.23 3.52 51.58
CA LEU A 315 10.95 2.85 51.32
C LEU A 315 11.07 1.73 50.28
N THR A 316 11.81 1.98 49.20
CA THR A 316 11.83 1.12 48.01
C THR A 316 13.05 0.23 47.91
N GLY A 317 14.10 0.50 48.68
CA GLY A 317 15.38 -0.21 48.64
C GLY A 317 16.20 0.01 47.37
N VAL A 318 15.78 0.91 46.47
CA VAL A 318 16.48 1.13 45.20
C VAL A 318 17.57 2.20 45.30
N THR A 319 18.56 2.13 44.41
CA THR A 319 19.63 3.14 44.34
C THR A 319 19.13 4.45 43.75
N ARG A 320 19.92 5.54 43.91
CA ARG A 320 19.57 6.86 43.37
C ARG A 320 19.32 6.84 41.85
N LYS A 321 20.05 5.97 41.12
CA LYS A 321 19.90 5.76 39.67
C LYS A 321 18.48 5.36 39.27
N HIS A 322 17.81 4.53 40.09
CA HIS A 322 16.46 4.05 39.81
C HIS A 322 15.37 4.88 40.53
N ALA A 323 15.71 5.50 41.67
CA ALA A 323 14.77 6.29 42.46
C ALA A 323 14.25 7.53 41.72
N ILE A 324 15.13 8.30 41.07
CA ILE A 324 14.75 9.57 40.42
C ILE A 324 13.77 9.32 39.26
N PRO A 325 14.02 8.40 38.31
CA PRO A 325 13.09 8.17 37.21
C PRO A 325 11.73 7.60 37.66
N LEU A 326 11.72 6.76 38.70
CA LEU A 326 10.47 6.29 39.30
C LEU A 326 9.65 7.43 39.91
N LEU A 327 10.32 8.37 40.59
CA LEU A 327 9.67 9.54 41.16
C LEU A 327 9.11 10.47 40.06
N GLU A 328 9.86 10.70 38.98
CA GLU A 328 9.39 11.46 37.82
C GLU A 328 8.22 10.77 37.10
N TYR A 329 8.21 9.44 37.09
CA TYR A 329 7.07 8.67 36.61
C TYR A 329 5.83 8.87 37.50
N LEU A 330 5.97 8.78 38.83
CA LEU A 330 4.87 9.05 39.78
C LEU A 330 4.33 10.48 39.65
N ASP A 331 5.21 11.45 39.41
CA ASP A 331 4.84 12.84 39.16
C ASP A 331 3.99 12.97 37.87
N ARG A 332 4.42 12.33 36.77
CA ARG A 332 3.65 12.29 35.51
C ARG A 332 2.31 11.56 35.63
N GLN A 333 2.25 10.52 36.44
CA GLN A 333 1.00 9.79 36.75
C GLN A 333 0.12 10.53 37.77
N ARG A 334 0.51 11.73 38.22
CA ARG A 334 -0.20 12.53 39.22
C ARG A 334 -0.42 11.79 40.55
N VAL A 335 0.48 10.88 40.90
CA VAL A 335 0.51 10.24 42.23
C VAL A 335 1.23 11.14 43.22
N THR A 336 2.27 11.83 42.77
CA THR A 336 3.03 12.82 43.54
C THR A 336 3.17 14.12 42.77
N ARG A 337 3.60 15.17 43.47
CA ARG A 337 4.00 16.44 42.88
C ARG A 337 5.25 16.95 43.56
N ARG A 338 6.28 17.28 42.79
CA ARG A 338 7.50 17.90 43.30
C ARG A 338 7.22 19.32 43.84
N VAL A 339 7.66 19.59 45.06
CA VAL A 339 7.59 20.89 45.74
C VAL A 339 8.94 21.15 46.39
N GLY A 340 9.79 21.94 45.72
CA GLY A 340 11.19 22.12 46.12
C GLY A 340 11.99 20.81 46.02
N ASP A 341 12.61 20.43 47.14
CA ASP A 341 13.41 19.20 47.27
C ASP A 341 12.59 17.98 47.71
N GLU A 342 11.31 18.18 48.04
CA GLU A 342 10.39 17.14 48.47
C GLU A 342 9.31 16.85 47.41
N ARG A 343 8.57 15.77 47.62
CA ARG A 343 7.37 15.45 46.86
C ARG A 343 6.17 15.35 47.78
N MET A 344 5.09 16.00 47.38
CA MET A 344 3.79 15.92 48.01
C MET A 344 2.97 14.80 47.37
N ILE A 345 2.33 13.96 48.18
CA ILE A 345 1.43 12.90 47.70
C ILE A 345 0.06 13.53 47.39
N LEU A 346 -0.44 13.33 46.16
CA LEU A 346 -1.65 13.98 45.65
C LEU A 346 -2.94 13.30 46.08
#